data_AF-A0A5K1D6W7-F1
#
_entry.id   AF-A0A5K1D6W7-F1
#
_cell.length_a   1.000
_cell.length_b   1.000
_cell.length_c   1.000
_cell.angle_alpha   90.00
_cell.angle_beta   90.00
_cell.angle_gamma   90.00
#
_symmetry.space_group_name_H-M   'P 1'
#
loop_
_entity.id
_entity.type
_entity.pdbx_description
1 polymer ?
#
loop_
_entity_poly.entity_id
_entity_poly.type
_entity_poly.pdbx_seq_one_letter_code
_entity_poly.pdbx_strand_id
1 'polypeptide(L)' 'YSKREIHNLARFISVMKFPPLSWRTTHPYVLVDRFEDVTPPEKVQSNKKCDRNITLYGYLRGCNMKKGTK' A
#
# COMPACT_ATOMS: atom_id res chain seq x y z
N TYR A 1 -20.77 -8.17 -17.31
CA TYR A 1 -20.46 -9.43 -16.59
C TYR A 1 -21.72 -10.04 -16.02
N SER A 2 -21.80 -11.37 -15.93
CA SER A 2 -22.95 -12.08 -15.38
C SER A 2 -23.08 -11.83 -13.87
N LYS A 3 -24.21 -11.26 -13.43
CA LYS A 3 -24.43 -10.90 -12.02
C LYS A 3 -24.37 -12.11 -11.08
N ARG A 4 -24.88 -13.26 -11.52
CA ARG A 4 -24.92 -14.50 -10.72
C ARG A 4 -23.52 -15.08 -10.50
N GLU A 5 -22.67 -15.02 -11.53
CA GLU A 5 -21.29 -15.50 -11.47
C GLU A 5 -20.45 -14.61 -10.54
N ILE A 6 -20.57 -13.28 -10.66
CA ILE A 6 -19.91 -12.33 -9.75
C ILE A 6 -20.35 -12.56 -8.31
N HIS A 7 -21.66 -12.74 -8.07
CA HIS A 7 -22.18 -12.97 -6.72
C HIS A 7 -21.62 -14.24 -6.09
N ASN A 8 -21.55 -15.32 -6.88
CA ASN A 8 -20.96 -16.58 -6.41
C ASN A 8 -19.47 -16.45 -6.12
N LEU A 9 -18.72 -15.76 -7.00
CA LEU A 9 -17.29 -15.49 -6.79
C LEU A 9 -17.04 -14.67 -5.52
N ALA A 10 -17.79 -13.58 -5.32
CA ALA A 10 -17.68 -12.74 -4.13
C ALA A 10 -17.96 -13.54 -2.85
N ARG A 11 -18.96 -14.43 -2.87
CA ARG A 11 -19.26 -15.34 -1.74
C ARG A 11 -18.09 -16.27 -1.43
N PHE A 12 -17.37 -16.79 -2.43
CA PHE A 12 -16.20 -17.64 -2.17
C PHE A 12 -15.04 -16.86 -1.56
N ILE A 13 -14.78 -15.63 -2.04
CA ILE A 13 -13.70 -14.78 -1.51
C ILE A 13 -14.00 -14.33 -0.09
N SER A 14 -15.25 -14.01 0.24
CA SER A 14 -15.61 -13.44 1.55
C SER A 14 -15.47 -14.41 2.72
N VAL A 15 -15.52 -15.73 2.47
CA VAL A 15 -15.38 -16.77 3.50
C VAL A 15 -13.96 -17.35 3.60
N MET A 16 -13.01 -16.85 2.81
CA MET A 16 -11.63 -17.33 2.85
C MET A 16 -10.97 -17.10 4.22
N LYS A 17 -10.23 -18.12 4.69
CA LYS A 17 -9.38 -18.02 5.88
C LYS A 17 -7.92 -17.98 5.46
N PHE A 18 -7.18 -16.99 5.94
CA PHE A 18 -5.77 -16.80 5.58
C PHE A 18 -4.85 -17.41 6.64
N PRO A 19 -3.90 -18.28 6.25
CA PRO A 19 -2.91 -18.80 7.19
C PRO A 19 -1.90 -17.70 7.59
N PRO A 20 -1.42 -17.71 8.85
CA PRO A 20 -0.40 -16.75 9.29
C PRO A 20 0.96 -17.12 8.67
N LEU A 21 1.44 -16.30 7.74
CA LEU A 21 2.78 -16.45 7.16
C LEU A 21 3.82 -15.78 8.06
N SER A 22 4.85 -16.52 8.46
CA SER A 22 5.89 -16.05 9.40
C SER A 22 6.47 -14.69 9.03
N TRP A 23 6.82 -14.46 7.76
CA TRP A 23 7.33 -13.17 7.30
C TRP A 23 6.35 -12.02 7.52
N ARG A 24 5.07 -12.22 7.16
CA ARG A 24 4.03 -11.19 7.29
C ARG A 24 3.76 -10.86 8.75
N THR A 25 3.84 -11.82 9.66
CA THR A 25 3.61 -11.57 11.09
C THR A 25 4.80 -10.90 11.77
N THR A 26 6.01 -11.06 11.23
CA THR A 26 7.25 -10.59 11.87
C THR A 26 7.75 -9.24 11.33
N HIS A 27 7.37 -8.86 10.10
CA HIS A 27 7.86 -7.66 9.44
C HIS A 27 6.72 -6.64 9.22
N PRO A 28 6.92 -5.35 9.56
CA PRO A 28 5.95 -4.31 9.23
C PRO A 28 6.05 -4.00 7.73
N TYR A 29 4.92 -3.89 7.04
CA TYR A 29 4.89 -3.48 5.64
C TYR A 29 3.60 -2.73 5.32
N VAL A 30 3.66 -1.88 4.29
CA VAL A 30 2.51 -1.08 3.83
C VAL A 30 2.27 -1.40 2.36
N LEU A 31 1.02 -1.65 1.99
CA LEU A 31 0.60 -1.61 0.59
C LEU A 31 0.11 -0.19 0.31
N VAL A 32 0.80 0.50 -0.58
CA VAL A 32 0.49 1.89 -0.93
C VAL A 32 -0.77 1.94 -1.79
N ASP A 33 -1.78 2.70 -1.35
CA ASP A 33 -3.02 2.95 -2.09
C ASP A 33 -3.04 4.34 -2.76
N ARG A 34 -2.30 5.31 -2.22
CA ARG A 34 -2.13 6.65 -2.78
C ARG A 34 -0.68 7.12 -2.71
N PHE A 35 -0.22 7.70 -3.81
CA PHE A 35 1.11 8.25 -4.00
C PHE A 35 0.99 9.74 -4.32
N GLU A 36 1.78 10.56 -3.63
CA GLU A 36 1.85 12.00 -3.89
C GLU A 36 3.30 12.47 -3.97
N ASP A 37 3.66 13.13 -5.06
CA ASP A 37 4.91 13.89 -5.14
C ASP A 37 4.65 15.29 -4.57
N VAL A 38 5.26 15.60 -3.43
CA VAL A 38 5.16 16.88 -2.73
C VAL A 38 6.40 17.75 -2.95
N THR A 39 7.20 17.44 -3.98
CA THR A 39 8.36 18.24 -4.37
C THR A 39 7.93 19.60 -4.93
N PRO A 40 8.58 20.71 -4.54
CA PRO A 40 8.30 22.02 -5.11
C PRO A 40 8.42 22.02 -6.64
N PRO A 41 7.43 22.54 -7.39
CA PRO A 41 7.42 22.46 -8.85
C PRO A 41 8.59 23.21 -9.48
N GLU A 42 9.07 24.28 -8.85
CA GLU A 42 10.24 25.05 -9.27
C GLU A 42 11.49 24.17 -9.34
N LYS A 43 11.76 23.37 -8.30
CA LYS A 43 12.92 22.45 -8.27
C LYS A 43 12.85 21.41 -9.40
N VAL A 44 11.65 20.93 -9.70
CA VAL A 44 11.40 19.96 -10.77
C VAL A 44 11.63 20.58 -12.14
N GLN A 45 11.21 21.84 -12.34
CA GLN A 45 11.45 22.58 -13.58
C GLN A 45 12.94 22.87 -13.80
N SER A 46 13.66 23.30 -12.75
CA SER A 46 15.10 23.59 -12.84
C SER A 46 15.94 22.32 -13.05
N ASN A 47 15.61 21.22 -12.37
CA ASN A 47 16.30 19.95 -12.54
C ASN A 47 15.30 18.79 -12.47
N LYS A 48 15.06 18.16 -13.63
CA LYS A 48 14.14 17.02 -13.74
C LYS A 48 14.58 15.80 -12.92
N LYS A 49 15.89 15.63 -12.66
CA LYS A 49 16.49 14.53 -11.89
C LYS A 49 16.79 14.89 -10.43
N CYS A 50 16.19 15.95 -9.89
CA CYS A 50 16.36 16.27 -8.47
C CYS A 50 15.73 15.21 -7.56
N ASP A 51 16.23 15.14 -6.31
CA ASP A 51 15.63 14.33 -5.26
C ASP A 51 14.19 14.78 -5.01
N ARG A 52 13.26 13.82 -5.07
CA ARG A 52 11.83 14.08 -4.89
C ARG A 52 11.41 13.77 -3.46
N ASN A 53 10.59 14.65 -2.90
CA ASN A 53 9.90 14.38 -1.65
C ASN A 53 8.54 13.75 -1.96
N ILE A 54 8.32 12.53 -1.47
CA ILE A 54 7.17 11.71 -1.81
C ILE A 54 6.43 11.37 -0.53
N THR A 55 5.10 11.49 -0.57
CA THR A 55 4.20 10.99 0.48
C THR A 55 3.49 9.75 -0.02
N LEU A 56 3.55 8.69 0.77
CA LEU A 56 2.89 7.41 0.50
C LEU A 56 1.82 7.16 1.56
N TYR A 57 0.60 6.87 1.12
CA TYR A 57 -0.49 6.48 2.01
C TYR A 57 -0.83 5.01 1.80
N GLY A 58 -1.29 4.39 2.87
CA GLY A 58 -1.73 3.01 2.87
C GLY A 58 -1.97 2.50 4.28
N TYR A 59 -2.60 1.33 4.37
CA TYR A 59 -2.80 0.65 5.63
C TYR A 59 -1.54 -0.11 6.05
N LEU A 60 -1.14 0.06 7.31
CA LEU A 60 -0.11 -0.76 7.93
C LEU A 60 -0.58 -2.22 8.02
N ARG A 61 0.28 -3.13 7.58
CA ARG A 61 0.07 -4.57 7.61
C ARG A 61 1.25 -5.26 8.30
N GLY A 62 1.00 -6.48 8.76
CA GLY A 62 1.98 -7.27 9.50
C GLY A 62 2.05 -6.85 10.96
N CYS A 63 3.23 -6.44 11.44
CA CYS A 63 3.43 -5.97 12.81
C CYS A 63 3.56 -4.43 12.88
N ASN A 64 3.68 -3.90 14.10
CA ASN A 64 3.78 -2.46 14.32
C ASN A 64 5.11 -1.89 13.80
N MET A 65 5.03 -0.74 13.14
CA MET A 65 6.22 0.00 12.72
C MET A 65 6.92 0.64 13.92
N LYS A 66 8.25 0.66 13.93
CA LYS A 66 9.01 1.31 15.00
C LYS A 66 8.78 2.82 14.97
N LYS A 67 8.70 3.43 16.15
CA LYS A 67 8.56 4.88 16.29
C LYS A 67 9.83 5.55 15.76
N GLY A 68 9.68 6.55 14.89
CA GLY A 68 10.80 7.32 14.35
C GLY A 68 11.43 6.75 13.07
N THR A 69 10.89 5.65 12.52
CA THR A 69 11.23 5.22 11.16
C THR A 69 10.64 6.26 10.19
N LYS A 70 11.51 7.06 9.57
CA LYS A 70 11.21 7.97 8.45
C LYS A 70 11.80 7.37 7.18
#